data_AF-A0A5D9CQ40-F1
#
_entry.id   AF-A0A5D9CQ40-F1
#
_cell.length_a   1.000
_cell.length_b   1.000
_cell.length_c   1.000
_cell.angle_alpha   90.00
_cell.angle_beta   90.00
_cell.angle_gamma   90.00
#
_symmetry.space_group_name_H-M   'P 1'
#
loop_
_entity.id
_entity.type
_entity.pdbx_description
1 polymer ?
#
loop_
_entity_poly.entity_id
_entity_poly.type
_entity_poly.pdbx_seq_one_letter_code
_entity_poly.pdbx_strand_id
1 'polypeptide(L)'
;MTIQPTVDVIDTVLGLEKFPHVLKLREQRAKMKHLTQTSYIAAIYPTEPRNFAYGLRAALAARIAGLWKSAELHAHYFDLLKQETPELQSIADPAFTPDGGDTRLATILTHVDLVTLSPKEATRANIEKLQVAGLDDADIVTLAGIIAFVNYQVLVVAGLKMLRDN
;
A
#
# COMPACT_ATOMS: atom_id res chain seq x y z
N MET A 1 -10.82 -11.58 -13.33
CA MET A 1 -11.94 -11.22 -12.44
C MET A 1 -11.36 -11.13 -11.04
N THR A 2 -11.03 -9.92 -10.59
CA THR A 2 -10.37 -9.70 -9.28
C THR A 2 -11.42 -9.82 -8.17
N ILE A 3 -11.23 -10.77 -7.26
CA ILE A 3 -12.13 -11.01 -6.14
C ILE A 3 -11.91 -9.88 -5.12
N GLN A 4 -12.92 -9.05 -4.88
CA GLN A 4 -12.85 -8.04 -3.83
C GLN A 4 -12.90 -8.72 -2.45
N PRO A 5 -12.05 -8.32 -1.49
CA PRO A 5 -12.11 -8.90 -0.15
C PRO A 5 -13.44 -8.53 0.51
N THR A 6 -14.20 -9.56 0.88
CA THR A 6 -15.46 -9.46 1.61
C THR A 6 -15.27 -9.26 3.12
N VAL A 7 -14.04 -9.36 3.59
CA VAL A 7 -13.64 -9.26 5.01
C VAL A 7 -12.75 -8.04 5.20
N ASP A 8 -12.86 -7.36 6.35
CA ASP A 8 -12.02 -6.21 6.71
C ASP A 8 -10.54 -6.64 6.76
N VAL A 9 -9.70 -5.94 6.00
CA VAL A 9 -8.28 -6.30 5.86
C VAL A 9 -7.56 -6.15 7.20
N ILE A 10 -7.83 -5.08 7.94
CA ILE A 10 -7.14 -4.80 9.21
C ILE A 10 -7.52 -5.86 10.27
N ASP A 11 -8.80 -6.22 10.35
CA ASP A 11 -9.24 -7.31 11.23
C ASP A 11 -8.53 -8.62 10.89
N THR A 12 -8.44 -8.93 9.59
CA THR A 12 -7.85 -10.16 9.07
C THR A 12 -6.35 -10.25 9.37
N VAL A 13 -5.57 -9.22 9.00
CA VAL A 13 -4.11 -9.24 9.16
C VAL A 13 -3.67 -9.24 10.63
N LEU A 14 -4.50 -8.70 11.52
CA LEU A 14 -4.24 -8.72 12.96
C LEU A 14 -4.82 -9.94 13.68
N GLY A 15 -5.61 -10.78 13.00
CA GLY A 15 -6.28 -11.93 13.61
C GLY A 15 -7.23 -11.53 14.74
N LEU A 16 -7.96 -10.41 14.57
CA LEU A 16 -8.76 -9.81 15.65
C LEU A 16 -9.95 -10.67 16.09
N GLU A 17 -10.31 -11.71 15.34
CA GLU A 17 -11.29 -12.71 15.77
C GLU A 17 -10.90 -13.39 17.09
N LYS A 18 -9.59 -13.47 17.38
CA LYS A 18 -9.04 -14.03 18.62
C LYS A 18 -9.00 -13.00 19.77
N PHE A 19 -9.32 -11.73 19.49
CA PHE A 19 -9.19 -10.61 20.42
C PHE A 19 -10.49 -9.79 20.46
N PRO A 20 -11.56 -10.35 21.09
CA PRO A 20 -12.91 -9.77 21.04
C PRO A 20 -13.01 -8.35 21.63
N HIS A 21 -12.09 -7.98 22.54
CA HIS A 21 -12.05 -6.64 23.12
C HIS A 21 -11.62 -5.58 22.08
N VAL A 22 -10.59 -5.83 21.27
CA VAL A 22 -10.17 -4.93 20.18
C VAL A 22 -11.22 -4.88 19.08
N LEU A 23 -11.80 -6.04 18.73
CA LEU A 23 -12.86 -6.10 17.75
C LEU A 23 -14.05 -5.22 18.15
N LYS A 24 -14.47 -5.29 19.42
CA LYS A 24 -15.54 -4.43 19.96
C LYS A 24 -15.21 -2.94 19.86
N LEU A 25 -13.95 -2.53 20.08
CA LEU A 25 -13.52 -1.13 19.90
C LEU A 25 -13.63 -0.68 18.44
N ARG A 26 -13.28 -1.54 17.49
CA ARG A 26 -13.45 -1.25 16.05
C ARG A 26 -14.92 -1.15 15.66
N GLU A 27 -15.78 -2.00 16.22
CA GLU A 27 -17.23 -1.94 15.99
C GLU A 27 -17.88 -0.67 16.56
N GLN A 28 -17.40 -0.15 17.70
CA GLN A 28 -17.81 1.18 18.19
C GLN A 28 -17.49 2.31 17.20
N ARG A 29 -16.57 2.08 16.27
CA ARG A 29 -16.18 2.97 15.18
C ARG A 29 -16.52 2.36 13.81
N ALA A 30 -17.62 1.61 13.70
CA ALA A 30 -18.01 0.88 12.48
C ALA A 30 -17.97 1.74 11.20
N LYS A 31 -18.36 3.03 11.27
CA LYS A 31 -18.24 3.95 10.12
C LYS A 31 -16.80 4.12 9.66
N MET A 32 -15.86 4.32 10.58
CA MET A 32 -14.43 4.46 10.25
C MET A 32 -13.88 3.16 9.69
N LYS A 33 -14.20 2.02 10.32
CA LYS A 33 -13.85 0.69 9.81
C LYS A 33 -14.31 0.50 8.36
N HIS A 34 -15.59 0.78 8.08
CA HIS A 34 -16.14 0.68 6.74
C HIS A 34 -15.48 1.64 5.73
N LEU A 35 -15.20 2.89 6.13
CA LEU A 35 -14.50 3.85 5.27
C LEU A 35 -13.06 3.42 4.99
N THR A 36 -12.35 2.87 5.97
CA THR A 36 -11.01 2.32 5.78
C THR A 36 -11.02 1.15 4.79
N GLN A 37 -11.97 0.22 4.92
CA GLN A 37 -12.10 -0.90 3.98
C GLN A 37 -12.48 -0.43 2.57
N THR A 38 -13.37 0.56 2.46
CA THR A 38 -13.73 1.15 1.15
C THR A 38 -12.52 1.85 0.51
N SER A 39 -11.73 2.58 1.29
CA SER A 39 -10.49 3.20 0.82
C SER A 39 -9.45 2.17 0.38
N TYR A 40 -9.34 1.02 1.08
CA TYR A 40 -8.51 -0.11 0.64
C TYR A 40 -8.94 -0.60 -0.76
N ILE A 41 -10.24 -0.82 -0.95
CA ILE A 41 -10.78 -1.28 -2.23
C ILE A 41 -10.48 -0.23 -3.32
N ALA A 42 -10.70 1.06 -3.05
CA ALA A 42 -10.41 2.11 -4.02
C ALA A 42 -8.91 2.23 -4.35
N ALA A 43 -8.03 2.05 -3.37
CA ALA A 43 -6.59 2.16 -3.55
C ALA A 43 -5.99 0.96 -4.32
N ILE A 44 -6.46 -0.25 -4.04
CA ILE A 44 -5.87 -1.50 -4.56
C ILE A 44 -6.66 -2.07 -5.74
N TYR A 45 -7.98 -1.96 -5.72
CA TYR A 45 -8.91 -2.52 -6.73
C TYR A 45 -9.84 -1.44 -7.32
N PRO A 46 -9.31 -0.33 -7.86
CA PRO A 46 -10.16 0.67 -8.51
C PRO A 46 -10.87 0.07 -9.73
N THR A 47 -12.01 0.66 -10.08
CA THR A 47 -12.76 0.35 -11.30
C THR A 47 -11.91 0.57 -12.56
N GLU A 48 -11.07 1.61 -12.55
CA GLU A 48 -10.17 1.96 -13.66
C GLU A 48 -8.71 1.99 -13.19
N PRO A 49 -7.93 0.91 -13.39
CA PRO A 49 -6.55 0.82 -12.89
C PRO A 49 -5.56 1.77 -13.58
N ARG A 50 -5.82 2.10 -14.86
CA ARG A 50 -4.93 2.88 -15.74
C ARG A 50 -3.49 2.31 -15.72
N ASN A 51 -2.48 3.17 -15.60
CA ASN A 51 -1.07 2.80 -15.60
C ASN A 51 -0.60 2.07 -14.32
N PHE A 52 -1.48 1.95 -13.31
CA PHE A 52 -1.22 1.21 -12.09
C PHE A 52 -2.13 -0.01 -12.04
N ALA A 53 -1.74 -1.07 -12.75
CA ALA A 53 -2.42 -2.37 -12.68
C ALA A 53 -2.49 -2.89 -11.24
N TYR A 54 -3.44 -3.78 -10.96
CA TYR A 54 -3.68 -4.30 -9.59
C TYR A 54 -2.42 -4.92 -8.96
N GLY A 55 -1.67 -5.71 -9.72
CA GLY A 55 -0.40 -6.25 -9.26
C GLY A 55 0.59 -5.15 -8.86
N LEU A 56 0.76 -4.09 -9.68
CA LEU A 56 1.70 -3.01 -9.37
C LEU A 56 1.27 -2.27 -8.09
N ARG A 57 -0.02 -2.03 -7.90
CA ARG A 57 -0.56 -1.43 -6.67
C ARG A 57 -0.25 -2.28 -5.44
N ALA A 58 -0.45 -3.60 -5.54
CA ALA A 58 -0.12 -4.54 -4.48
C ALA A 58 1.39 -4.58 -4.20
N ALA A 59 2.23 -4.54 -5.23
CA ALA A 59 3.69 -4.55 -5.08
C ALA A 59 4.21 -3.28 -4.39
N LEU A 60 3.71 -2.11 -4.80
CA LEU A 60 4.01 -0.84 -4.13
C LEU A 60 3.52 -0.84 -2.68
N ALA A 61 2.32 -1.37 -2.42
CA ALA A 61 1.79 -1.46 -1.06
C ALA A 61 2.62 -2.41 -0.17
N ALA A 62 3.06 -3.55 -0.72
CA ALA A 62 3.96 -4.48 -0.03
C ALA A 62 5.31 -3.83 0.29
N ARG A 63 5.87 -3.06 -0.66
CA ARG A 63 7.11 -2.29 -0.47
C ARG A 63 6.97 -1.26 0.66
N ILE A 64 5.91 -0.46 0.64
CA ILE A 64 5.62 0.55 1.68
C ILE A 64 5.48 -0.12 3.06
N ALA A 65 4.72 -1.22 3.14
CA ALA A 65 4.59 -1.98 4.39
C ALA A 65 5.94 -2.56 4.86
N GLY A 66 6.78 -3.00 3.93
CA GLY A 66 8.15 -3.47 4.18
C GLY A 66 9.07 -2.37 4.72
N LEU A 67 9.01 -1.15 4.16
CA LEU A 67 9.75 0.02 4.64
C LEU A 67 9.40 0.36 6.10
N TRP A 68 8.13 0.19 6.49
CA TRP A 68 7.67 0.34 7.86
C TRP A 68 7.89 -0.87 8.76
N LYS A 69 8.43 -1.98 8.21
CA LYS A 69 8.58 -3.27 8.91
C LYS A 69 7.25 -3.81 9.46
N SER A 70 6.13 -3.50 8.79
CA SER A 70 4.81 -4.05 9.12
C SER A 70 4.67 -5.44 8.49
N ALA A 71 5.09 -6.47 9.22
CA ALA A 71 5.14 -7.85 8.71
C ALA A 71 3.76 -8.35 8.26
N GLU A 72 2.71 -8.07 9.02
CA GLU A 72 1.36 -8.56 8.71
C GLU A 72 0.79 -7.92 7.43
N LEU A 73 0.98 -6.61 7.23
CA LEU A 73 0.55 -5.94 6.00
C LEU A 73 1.43 -6.30 4.82
N HIS A 74 2.75 -6.42 5.01
CA HIS A 74 3.65 -6.86 3.95
C HIS A 74 3.25 -8.24 3.44
N ALA A 75 3.02 -9.20 4.35
CA ALA A 75 2.55 -10.54 3.98
C ALA A 75 1.20 -10.50 3.25
N HIS A 76 0.25 -9.70 3.73
CA HIS A 76 -1.05 -9.52 3.05
C HIS A 76 -0.92 -9.02 1.63
N TYR A 77 -0.14 -7.96 1.41
CA TYR A 77 0.05 -7.41 0.06
C TYR A 77 0.89 -8.31 -0.83
N PHE A 78 1.89 -9.00 -0.27
CA PHE A 78 2.70 -9.97 -1.00
C PHE A 78 1.88 -11.20 -1.43
N ASP A 79 0.91 -11.62 -0.60
CA ASP A 79 0.00 -12.71 -0.93
C ASP A 79 -0.83 -12.41 -2.20
N LEU A 80 -1.14 -11.14 -2.47
CA LEU A 80 -1.82 -10.72 -3.70
C LEU A 80 -0.94 -10.86 -4.95
N LEU A 81 0.39 -10.94 -4.78
CA LEU A 81 1.38 -11.05 -5.86
C LEU A 81 1.74 -12.49 -6.21
N LYS A 82 1.25 -13.50 -5.47
CA LYS A 82 1.62 -14.91 -5.67
C LYS A 82 1.37 -15.43 -7.09
N GLN A 83 0.46 -14.81 -7.83
CA GLN A 83 0.12 -15.16 -9.22
C GLN A 83 0.69 -14.17 -10.25
N GLU A 84 1.37 -13.12 -9.80
CA GLU A 84 2.02 -12.11 -10.64
C GLU A 84 3.43 -12.57 -11.06
N THR A 85 4.04 -11.83 -12.00
CA THR A 85 5.37 -12.17 -12.52
C THR A 85 6.46 -11.98 -11.45
N PRO A 86 7.60 -12.69 -11.55
CA PRO A 86 8.72 -12.53 -10.62
C PRO A 86 9.21 -11.08 -10.53
N GLU A 87 9.21 -10.35 -11.64
CA GLU A 87 9.63 -8.95 -11.68
C GLU A 87 8.70 -8.07 -10.83
N LEU A 88 7.39 -8.33 -10.86
CA LEU A 88 6.42 -7.63 -10.03
C LEU A 88 6.55 -7.99 -8.55
N GLN A 89 6.83 -9.27 -8.26
CA GLN A 89 7.07 -9.75 -6.90
C GLN A 89 8.34 -9.11 -6.32
N SER A 90 9.39 -8.90 -7.12
CA SER A 90 10.64 -8.27 -6.67
C SER A 90 10.42 -6.84 -6.17
N ILE A 91 9.49 -6.07 -6.75
CA ILE A 91 9.17 -4.70 -6.31
C ILE A 91 8.77 -4.64 -4.82
N ALA A 92 8.16 -5.70 -4.30
CA ALA A 92 7.71 -5.77 -2.91
C ALA A 92 8.86 -5.71 -1.90
N ASP A 93 10.08 -6.09 -2.29
CA ASP A 93 11.29 -5.95 -1.48
C ASP A 93 11.83 -4.51 -1.59
N PRO A 94 11.91 -3.75 -0.49
CA PRO A 94 12.54 -2.42 -0.49
C PRO A 94 13.98 -2.40 -1.00
N ALA A 95 14.72 -3.51 -0.90
CA ALA A 95 16.09 -3.61 -1.41
C ALA A 95 16.17 -3.79 -2.93
N PHE A 96 15.05 -4.12 -3.60
CA PHE A 96 15.03 -4.27 -5.04
C PHE A 96 15.27 -2.95 -5.76
N THR A 97 16.17 -2.97 -6.74
CA THR A 97 16.41 -1.91 -7.70
C THR A 97 16.19 -2.45 -9.11
N PRO A 98 15.36 -1.81 -9.95
CA PRO A 98 15.18 -2.22 -11.34
C PRO A 98 16.50 -2.14 -12.12
N ASP A 99 16.66 -3.00 -13.11
CA ASP A 99 17.77 -2.92 -14.04
C ASP A 99 17.79 -1.57 -14.75
N GLY A 100 18.98 -1.10 -15.15
CA GLY A 100 19.20 0.27 -15.67
C GLY A 100 18.41 0.65 -16.93
N GLY A 101 17.64 -0.26 -17.52
CA GLY A 101 16.75 0.00 -18.65
C GLY A 101 15.36 0.53 -18.27
N ASP A 102 14.85 0.28 -17.06
CA ASP A 102 13.50 0.71 -16.64
C ASP A 102 13.56 1.98 -15.77
N THR A 103 13.80 3.10 -16.45
CA THR A 103 13.89 4.43 -15.82
C THR A 103 12.56 4.87 -15.19
N ARG A 104 11.43 4.42 -15.74
CA ARG A 104 10.10 4.78 -15.22
C ARG A 104 9.85 4.10 -13.89
N LEU A 105 10.01 2.78 -13.82
CA LEU A 105 9.83 2.04 -12.57
C LEU A 105 10.81 2.53 -11.50
N ALA A 106 12.08 2.70 -11.84
CA ALA A 106 13.09 3.19 -10.89
C ALA A 106 12.69 4.57 -10.29
N THR A 107 12.14 5.47 -11.11
CA THR A 107 11.67 6.78 -10.65
C THR A 107 10.45 6.67 -9.74
N ILE A 108 9.50 5.79 -10.07
CA ILE A 108 8.32 5.51 -9.22
C ILE A 108 8.78 4.97 -7.86
N LEU A 109 9.65 3.96 -7.82
CA LEU A 109 10.11 3.36 -6.56
C LEU A 109 10.88 4.35 -5.70
N THR A 110 11.78 5.15 -6.31
CA THR A 110 12.48 6.23 -5.62
C THR A 110 11.51 7.22 -4.98
N HIS A 111 10.44 7.59 -5.69
CA HIS A 111 9.44 8.52 -5.16
C HIS A 111 8.62 7.89 -4.02
N VAL A 112 8.20 6.63 -4.17
CA VAL A 112 7.46 5.88 -3.15
C VAL A 112 8.26 5.80 -1.85
N ASP A 113 9.54 5.46 -1.94
CA ASP A 113 10.43 5.35 -0.78
C ASP A 113 10.63 6.71 -0.12
N LEU A 114 10.88 7.76 -0.92
CA LEU A 114 11.06 9.12 -0.43
C LEU A 114 9.84 9.62 0.34
N VAL A 115 8.64 9.48 -0.23
CA VAL A 115 7.42 9.98 0.41
C VAL A 115 7.05 9.12 1.64
N THR A 116 7.41 7.84 1.64
CA THR A 116 7.17 6.94 2.78
C THR A 116 8.10 7.23 3.95
N LEU A 117 9.40 7.40 3.69
CA LEU A 117 10.43 7.54 4.74
C LEU A 117 10.69 9.00 5.15
N SER A 118 10.66 9.91 4.18
CA SER A 118 11.07 11.31 4.34
C SER A 118 10.09 12.27 3.63
N PRO A 119 8.78 12.25 3.93
CA PRO A 119 7.78 13.06 3.20
C PRO A 119 8.07 14.56 3.21
N LYS A 120 8.72 15.08 4.26
CA LYS A 120 9.13 16.49 4.36
C LYS A 120 10.18 16.92 3.32
N GLU A 121 10.89 15.95 2.74
CA GLU A 121 11.93 16.15 1.72
C GLU A 121 11.34 16.01 0.30
N ALA A 122 10.06 15.66 0.16
CA ALA A 122 9.38 15.64 -1.12
C ALA A 122 9.19 17.07 -1.65
N THR A 123 9.82 17.38 -2.77
CA THR A 123 9.78 18.69 -3.43
C THR A 123 9.11 18.62 -4.80
N ARG A 124 8.84 19.79 -5.39
CA ARG A 124 8.39 19.91 -6.78
C ARG A 124 9.31 19.21 -7.78
N ALA A 125 10.63 19.27 -7.57
CA ALA A 125 11.60 18.61 -8.45
C ALA A 125 11.42 17.08 -8.48
N ASN A 126 10.91 16.48 -7.40
CA ASN A 126 10.61 15.05 -7.38
C ASN A 126 9.37 14.71 -8.22
N ILE A 127 8.41 15.63 -8.30
CA ILE A 127 7.22 15.48 -9.17
C ILE A 127 7.61 15.66 -10.64
N GLU A 128 8.46 16.64 -10.95
CA GLU A 128 8.97 16.85 -12.31
C GLU A 128 9.72 15.63 -12.85
N LYS A 129 10.48 14.91 -11.98
CA LYS A 129 11.11 13.64 -12.36
C LYS A 129 10.09 12.57 -12.77
N LEU A 130 8.96 12.47 -12.08
CA LEU A 130 7.89 11.53 -12.45
C LEU A 130 7.28 11.90 -13.81
N GLN A 131 7.08 13.19 -14.07
CA GLN A 131 6.59 13.69 -15.36
C GLN A 131 7.56 13.37 -16.50
N VAL A 132 8.86 13.60 -16.30
CA VAL A 132 9.92 13.23 -17.25
C VAL A 132 9.95 11.72 -17.49
N ALA A 133 9.65 10.91 -16.47
CA ALA A 133 9.48 9.47 -16.58
C ALA A 133 8.17 9.02 -17.26
N GLY A 134 7.35 9.96 -17.75
CA GLY A 134 6.15 9.70 -18.53
C GLY A 134 4.89 9.48 -17.70
N LEU A 135 4.85 9.89 -16.44
CA LEU A 135 3.62 9.89 -15.64
C LEU A 135 2.84 11.19 -15.90
N ASP A 136 1.56 11.06 -16.20
CA ASP A 136 0.63 12.19 -16.28
C ASP A 136 0.15 12.62 -14.87
N ASP A 137 -0.58 13.74 -14.79
CA ASP A 137 -1.08 14.24 -13.51
C ASP A 137 -2.00 13.24 -12.79
N ALA A 138 -2.78 12.46 -13.53
CA ALA A 138 -3.67 11.45 -12.97
C ALA A 138 -2.90 10.26 -12.38
N ASP A 139 -1.79 9.88 -13.00
CA ASP A 139 -0.85 8.88 -12.51
C ASP A 139 -0.18 9.35 -11.21
N ILE A 140 0.25 10.61 -11.16
CA ILE A 140 0.90 11.18 -9.97
C ILE A 140 -0.08 11.24 -8.79
N VAL A 141 -1.32 11.68 -9.04
CA VAL A 141 -2.38 11.67 -8.02
C VAL A 141 -2.70 10.23 -7.56
N THR A 142 -2.73 9.28 -8.49
CA THR A 142 -2.93 7.86 -8.18
C THR A 142 -1.83 7.32 -7.28
N LEU A 143 -0.57 7.58 -7.62
CA LEU A 143 0.60 7.17 -6.84
C LEU A 143 0.57 7.77 -5.44
N ALA A 144 0.29 9.07 -5.32
CA ALA A 144 0.14 9.75 -4.04
C ALA A 144 -0.99 9.15 -3.19
N GLY A 145 -2.13 8.80 -3.81
CA GLY A 145 -3.25 8.15 -3.13
C GLY A 145 -2.88 6.77 -2.56
N ILE A 146 -2.15 5.94 -3.32
CA ILE A 146 -1.65 4.64 -2.87
C ILE A 146 -0.71 4.84 -1.67
N ILE A 147 0.28 5.73 -1.80
CA ILE A 147 1.27 6.00 -0.75
C ILE A 147 0.57 6.49 0.52
N ALA A 148 -0.34 7.45 0.41
CA ALA A 148 -1.05 8.02 1.55
C ALA A 148 -1.90 6.98 2.27
N PHE A 149 -2.68 6.18 1.52
CA PHE A 149 -3.54 5.16 2.10
C PHE A 149 -2.74 4.08 2.83
N VAL A 150 -1.68 3.54 2.22
CA VAL A 150 -0.91 2.44 2.82
C VAL A 150 -0.16 2.92 4.06
N ASN A 151 0.43 4.12 4.03
CA ASN A 151 1.05 4.73 5.22
C ASN A 151 0.03 4.90 6.36
N TYR A 152 -1.16 5.42 6.06
CA TYR A 152 -2.25 5.50 7.04
C TYR A 152 -2.61 4.12 7.61
N GLN A 153 -2.76 3.11 6.74
CA GLN A 153 -3.15 1.77 7.15
C GLN A 153 -2.11 1.13 8.08
N VAL A 154 -0.82 1.30 7.77
CA VAL A 154 0.29 0.84 8.64
C VAL A 154 0.16 1.41 10.04
N LEU A 155 -0.08 2.72 10.17
CA LEU A 155 -0.20 3.38 11.48
C LEU A 155 -1.42 2.87 12.26
N VAL A 156 -2.55 2.64 11.58
CA VAL A 156 -3.75 2.06 12.20
C VAL A 156 -3.48 0.64 12.69
N VAL A 157 -2.84 -0.19 11.86
CA VAL A 157 -2.46 -1.57 12.22
C VAL A 157 -1.51 -1.57 13.42
N ALA A 158 -0.50 -0.70 13.44
CA ALA A 158 0.42 -0.58 14.56
C ALA A 158 -0.30 -0.20 15.87
N GLY A 159 -1.19 0.80 15.83
CA GLY A 159 -1.94 1.21 17.01
C GLY A 159 -2.88 0.13 17.55
N LEU A 160 -3.56 -0.61 16.67
CA LEU A 160 -4.43 -1.72 17.07
C LEU A 160 -3.64 -2.93 17.57
N LYS A 161 -2.47 -3.21 16.96
CA LYS A 161 -1.56 -4.25 17.42
C LYS A 161 -1.09 -3.99 18.85
N MET A 162 -0.75 -2.75 19.19
CA MET A 162 -0.43 -2.37 20.57
C MET A 162 -1.60 -2.63 21.53
N LEU A 163 -2.83 -2.33 21.13
CA LEU A 163 -4.01 -2.62 21.98
C LEU A 163 -4.30 -4.12 22.12
N ARG A 164 -3.97 -4.91 21.10
CA ARG A 164 -4.15 -6.37 21.06
C ARG A 164 -3.13 -7.10 21.95
N ASP A 165 -1.89 -6.61 21.93
CA ASP A 165 -0.73 -7.24 22.58
C ASP A 165 -0.47 -6.70 24.00
N ASN A 166 -1.25 -5.70 24.44
CA ASN A 166 -1.29 -5.22 25.84
C ASN A 166 -2.16 -6.13 26.71
#